data_AF-I7APE5-F1
#
_entry.id   AF-I7APE5-F1
#
_cell.length_a   1.000
_cell.length_b   1.000
_cell.length_c   1.000
_cell.angle_alpha   90.00
_cell.angle_beta   90.00
_cell.angle_gamma   90.00
#
_symmetry.space_group_name_H-M   'P 1'
#
loop_
_entity.id
_entity.type
_entity.pdbx_description
1 polymer ?
#
loop_
_entity_poly.entity_id
_entity_poly.type
_entity_poly.pdbx_seq_one_letter_code
_entity_poly.pdbx_strand_id
1 'polypeptide(L)'
;MDNLREAASIVRSVDIEGFCDLCNMDLELISPDVMEALKTNKLIKKLDLSSNKLKELPSDIGALNWLVELDLSNNEIGKIPEEMNDMKSLEVLNLSNNKLTSFPWKVLRLGRTGTLKSLDLRGNPLYRIYHTAFGRFFLRLFYGDIVKTGYDVEETTKCSD
;
A
#
# COMPACT_ATOMS: atom_id res chain seq x y z
N MET A 1 -14.93 -15.63 12.67
CA MET A 1 -13.73 -16.50 12.71
C MET A 1 -13.51 -17.19 11.36
N ASP A 2 -14.57 -17.47 10.58
CA ASP A 2 -14.44 -18.24 9.34
C ASP A 2 -13.58 -17.55 8.27
N ASN A 3 -13.70 -16.24 8.09
CA ASN A 3 -12.96 -15.48 7.08
C ASN A 3 -11.43 -15.52 7.30
N LEU A 4 -10.94 -15.66 8.54
CA LEU A 4 -9.50 -15.79 8.82
C LEU A 4 -8.96 -17.15 8.40
N ARG A 5 -9.73 -18.22 8.64
CA ARG A 5 -9.38 -19.57 8.21
C ARG A 5 -9.43 -19.68 6.69
N GLU A 6 -10.42 -19.05 6.08
CA GLU A 6 -10.54 -18.94 4.63
C GLU A 6 -9.37 -18.17 4.04
N ALA A 7 -9.02 -17.00 4.60
CA ALA A 7 -7.89 -16.20 4.15
C ALA A 7 -6.57 -16.99 4.22
N ALA A 8 -6.31 -17.69 5.32
CA ALA A 8 -5.13 -18.55 5.45
C ALA A 8 -5.14 -19.73 4.47
N SER A 9 -6.32 -20.22 4.07
CA SER A 9 -6.44 -21.24 3.03
C SER A 9 -6.17 -20.68 1.63
N ILE A 10 -6.70 -19.49 1.31
CA ILE A 10 -6.49 -18.82 0.02
C ILE A 10 -5.01 -18.51 -0.20
N VAL A 11 -4.32 -18.02 0.84
CA VAL A 11 -2.88 -17.76 0.79
C VAL A 11 -2.06 -19.01 0.45
N ARG A 12 -2.58 -20.21 0.76
CA ARG A 12 -1.94 -21.49 0.42
C ARG A 12 -2.27 -22.00 -0.99
N SER A 13 -3.31 -21.46 -1.63
CA SER A 13 -3.78 -21.87 -2.96
C SER A 13 -3.45 -20.86 -4.06
N VAL A 14 -2.49 -19.97 -3.83
CA VAL A 14 -2.06 -18.93 -4.78
C VAL A 14 -1.64 -19.53 -6.11
N ASP A 15 -2.06 -18.89 -7.20
CA ASP A 15 -1.82 -19.31 -8.57
C ASP A 15 -0.35 -19.18 -9.01
N ILE A 16 -0.06 -19.65 -10.23
CA ILE A 16 1.28 -19.59 -10.83
C ILE A 16 1.76 -18.15 -11.12
N GLU A 17 0.84 -17.18 -11.16
CA GLU A 17 1.14 -15.78 -11.40
C GLU A 17 1.51 -15.04 -10.11
N GLY A 18 1.32 -15.70 -8.96
CA GLY A 18 1.64 -15.15 -7.65
C GLY A 18 0.62 -14.11 -7.18
N PHE A 19 -0.62 -14.18 -7.66
CA PHE A 19 -1.70 -13.29 -7.21
C PHE A 19 -2.47 -13.93 -6.06
N CYS A 20 -2.53 -13.23 -4.94
CA CYS A 20 -3.30 -13.62 -3.75
C CYS A 20 -4.44 -12.63 -3.54
N ASP A 21 -5.66 -13.10 -3.78
CA ASP A 21 -6.89 -12.32 -3.58
C ASP A 21 -7.47 -12.56 -2.19
N LEU A 22 -7.44 -11.55 -1.33
CA LEU A 22 -8.11 -11.51 -0.03
C LEU A 22 -9.08 -10.33 0.04
N CYS A 23 -9.58 -9.86 -1.10
CA CYS A 23 -10.48 -8.72 -1.15
C CYS A 23 -11.85 -9.06 -0.56
N ASN A 24 -12.51 -8.07 0.04
CA ASN A 24 -13.91 -8.16 0.48
C ASN A 24 -14.23 -9.36 1.41
N MET A 25 -13.27 -9.70 2.28
CA MET A 25 -13.37 -10.80 3.25
C MET A 25 -13.79 -10.33 4.65
N ASP A 26 -14.25 -9.08 4.79
CA ASP A 26 -14.60 -8.46 6.09
C ASP A 26 -13.47 -8.55 7.15
N LEU A 27 -12.21 -8.56 6.72
CA LEU A 27 -11.07 -8.69 7.63
C LEU A 27 -10.91 -7.41 8.46
N GLU A 28 -10.99 -7.52 9.79
CA GLU A 28 -10.71 -6.39 10.70
C GLU A 28 -9.22 -6.26 11.07
N LEU A 29 -8.48 -7.36 10.96
CA LEU A 29 -7.05 -7.46 11.23
C LEU A 29 -6.41 -8.58 10.40
N ILE A 30 -5.11 -8.47 10.15
CA ILE A 30 -4.29 -9.58 9.63
C ILE A 30 -3.83 -10.39 10.83
N SER A 31 -4.36 -11.59 11.02
CA SER A 31 -4.01 -12.43 12.17
C SER A 31 -2.61 -13.02 12.01
N PRO A 32 -1.95 -13.45 13.10
CA PRO A 32 -0.66 -14.13 13.02
C PRO A 32 -0.69 -15.36 12.08
N ASP A 33 -1.81 -16.08 12.01
CA ASP A 33 -1.95 -17.24 11.12
C ASP A 33 -1.94 -16.86 9.64
N VAL A 34 -2.68 -15.80 9.27
CA VAL A 34 -2.68 -15.27 7.90
C VAL A 34 -1.30 -14.71 7.57
N MET A 35 -0.68 -13.99 8.52
CA MET A 35 0.65 -13.42 8.34
C MET A 35 1.72 -14.51 8.14
N GLU A 36 1.65 -15.61 8.89
CA GLU A 36 2.56 -16.74 8.73
C GLU A 36 2.37 -17.44 7.38
N ALA A 37 1.12 -17.59 6.92
CA ALA A 37 0.84 -18.10 5.60
C ALA A 37 1.43 -17.18 4.51
N LEU A 38 1.30 -15.86 4.65
CA LEU A 38 1.85 -14.88 3.71
C LEU A 38 3.39 -14.94 3.69
N LYS A 39 4.04 -15.04 4.85
CA LYS A 39 5.50 -15.12 4.96
C LYS A 39 6.09 -16.38 4.34
N THR A 40 5.39 -17.50 4.46
CA THR A 40 5.87 -18.79 3.95
C THR A 40 5.69 -18.91 2.43
N ASN A 41 4.74 -18.17 1.85
CA ASN A 41 4.47 -18.19 0.42
C ASN A 41 5.22 -17.10 -0.35
N LYS A 42 6.48 -17.38 -0.72
CA LYS A 42 7.34 -16.49 -1.53
C LYS A 42 6.95 -16.38 -3.01
N LEU A 43 5.97 -17.18 -3.44
CA LEU A 43 5.44 -17.12 -4.80
C LEU A 43 4.50 -15.92 -4.96
N ILE A 44 3.89 -15.44 -3.87
CA ILE A 44 3.03 -14.26 -3.89
C ILE A 44 3.84 -13.03 -4.32
N LYS A 45 3.48 -12.46 -5.47
CA LYS A 45 4.01 -11.19 -5.98
C LYS A 45 3.01 -10.06 -5.83
N LYS A 46 1.73 -10.38 -5.85
CA LYS A 46 0.63 -9.42 -5.80
C LYS A 46 -0.34 -9.84 -4.71
N LEU A 47 -0.60 -8.94 -3.77
CA LEU A 47 -1.51 -9.20 -2.66
C LEU A 47 -2.62 -8.14 -2.68
N ASP A 48 -3.86 -8.61 -2.86
CA ASP A 48 -5.05 -7.78 -2.76
C ASP A 48 -5.70 -7.99 -1.39
N LEU A 49 -5.69 -6.95 -0.56
CA LEU A 49 -6.37 -6.88 0.73
C LEU A 49 -7.43 -5.76 0.72
N SER A 50 -7.84 -5.32 -0.47
CA SER A 50 -8.77 -4.21 -0.63
C SER A 50 -10.18 -4.54 -0.13
N SER A 51 -10.95 -3.50 0.17
CA SER A 51 -12.36 -3.64 0.59
C SER A 51 -12.56 -4.49 1.85
N ASN A 52 -11.63 -4.39 2.79
CA ASN A 52 -11.72 -5.00 4.12
C ASN A 52 -11.99 -3.92 5.19
N LYS A 53 -11.90 -4.28 6.47
CA LYS A 53 -12.08 -3.39 7.63
C LYS A 53 -10.79 -3.23 8.42
N LEU A 54 -9.64 -3.34 7.76
CA LEU A 54 -8.33 -3.32 8.41
C LEU A 54 -8.08 -1.93 9.00
N LYS A 55 -7.89 -1.86 10.33
CA LYS A 55 -7.60 -0.60 11.03
C LYS A 55 -6.10 -0.33 11.16
N GLU A 56 -5.32 -1.40 11.16
CA GLU A 56 -3.88 -1.39 11.28
C GLU A 56 -3.27 -2.55 10.49
N LEU A 57 -1.98 -2.40 10.18
CA LEU A 57 -1.18 -3.46 9.56
C LEU A 57 -0.27 -4.07 10.63
N PRO A 58 0.03 -5.37 10.55
CA PRO A 58 0.89 -6.02 11.52
C PRO A 58 2.33 -5.47 11.41
N SER A 59 3.03 -5.40 12.54
CA SER A 59 4.39 -4.81 12.59
C SER A 59 5.41 -5.58 11.76
N ASP A 60 5.15 -6.85 11.45
CA ASP A 60 6.01 -7.69 10.63
C ASP A 60 5.63 -7.69 9.14
N ILE A 61 4.76 -6.78 8.68
CA ILE A 61 4.41 -6.63 7.25
C ILE A 61 5.65 -6.43 6.36
N GLY A 62 6.70 -5.80 6.91
CA GLY A 62 8.00 -5.62 6.27
C GLY A 62 8.72 -6.91 5.87
N ALA A 63 8.36 -8.04 6.49
CA ALA A 63 8.91 -9.35 6.16
C ALA A 63 8.57 -9.81 4.74
N LEU A 64 7.49 -9.28 4.13
CA LEU A 64 7.06 -9.56 2.76
C LEU A 64 7.92 -8.80 1.73
N ASN A 65 9.25 -8.87 1.88
CA ASN A 65 10.21 -8.06 1.11
C ASN A 65 10.34 -8.45 -0.37
N TRP A 66 9.69 -9.53 -0.79
CA TRP A 66 9.60 -10.00 -2.17
C TRP A 66 8.31 -9.57 -2.88
N LEU A 67 7.35 -8.99 -2.15
CA LEU A 67 6.07 -8.56 -2.70
C LEU A 67 6.30 -7.35 -3.62
N VAL A 68 5.62 -7.35 -4.77
CA VAL A 68 5.76 -6.34 -5.83
C VAL A 68 4.58 -5.38 -5.83
N GLU A 69 3.37 -5.89 -5.62
CA GLU A 69 2.14 -5.08 -5.60
C GLU A 69 1.35 -5.40 -4.34
N LEU A 70 0.93 -4.35 -3.64
CA LEU A 70 0.08 -4.43 -2.45
C LEU A 70 -1.10 -3.48 -2.59
N ASP A 71 -2.31 -4.03 -2.64
CA ASP A 71 -3.55 -3.26 -2.58
C ASP A 71 -4.16 -3.33 -1.18
N LEU A 72 -4.28 -2.17 -0.54
CA LEU A 72 -4.89 -1.97 0.77
C LEU A 72 -6.02 -0.94 0.69
N SER A 73 -6.53 -0.66 -0.53
CA SER A 73 -7.56 0.35 -0.73
C SER A 73 -8.87 -0.01 -0.05
N ASN A 74 -9.68 1.00 0.27
CA ASN A 74 -11.00 0.82 0.88
C ASN A 74 -10.92 0.01 2.20
N ASN A 75 -10.05 0.45 3.10
CA ASN A 75 -9.91 -0.09 4.46
C ASN A 75 -10.07 1.04 5.49
N GLU A 76 -9.81 0.76 6.77
CA GLU A 76 -9.89 1.72 7.87
C GLU A 76 -8.50 2.13 8.40
N ILE A 77 -7.44 1.98 7.60
CA ILE A 77 -6.05 2.10 8.07
C ILE A 77 -5.76 3.54 8.48
N GLY A 78 -5.45 3.74 9.76
CA GLY A 78 -5.14 5.06 10.32
C GLY A 78 -3.65 5.41 10.31
N LYS A 79 -2.78 4.39 10.32
CA LYS A 79 -1.33 4.54 10.39
C LYS A 79 -0.64 3.43 9.60
N ILE A 80 0.52 3.75 9.04
CA ILE A 80 1.39 2.79 8.36
C ILE A 80 2.57 2.43 9.30
N PRO A 81 2.87 1.14 9.52
CA PRO A 81 4.01 0.70 10.32
C PRO A 81 5.35 1.12 9.69
N GLU A 82 6.38 1.31 10.51
CA GLU A 82 7.70 1.74 10.04
C GLU A 82 8.39 0.64 9.22
N GLU A 83 8.09 -0.61 9.57
CA GLU A 83 8.62 -1.84 9.01
C GLU A 83 8.23 -2.02 7.54
N MET A 84 7.21 -1.30 7.05
CA MET A 84 6.91 -1.26 5.62
C MET A 84 8.10 -0.77 4.78
N ASN A 85 9.04 -0.02 5.38
CA ASN A 85 10.29 0.37 4.73
C ASN A 85 11.21 -0.82 4.37
N ASP A 86 10.97 -2.02 4.92
CA ASP A 86 11.74 -3.22 4.58
C ASP A 86 11.19 -3.97 3.36
N MET A 87 10.06 -3.53 2.78
CA MET A 87 9.45 -4.10 1.58
C MET A 87 10.18 -3.66 0.30
N LYS A 88 11.43 -4.10 0.14
CA LYS A 88 12.38 -3.58 -0.87
C LYS A 88 11.99 -3.86 -2.33
N SER A 89 11.13 -4.84 -2.58
CA SER A 89 10.65 -5.18 -3.93
C SER A 89 9.32 -4.51 -4.30
N LEU A 90 8.72 -3.74 -3.38
CA LEU A 90 7.40 -3.16 -3.59
C LEU A 90 7.45 -2.02 -4.61
N GLU A 91 6.78 -2.22 -5.74
CA GLU A 91 6.70 -1.26 -6.84
C GLU A 91 5.39 -0.46 -6.81
N VAL A 92 4.29 -1.10 -6.41
CA VAL A 92 2.96 -0.50 -6.39
C VAL A 92 2.34 -0.67 -5.01
N LEU A 93 1.94 0.45 -4.41
CA LEU A 93 1.19 0.48 -3.16
C LEU A 93 -0.08 1.31 -3.32
N ASN A 94 -1.23 0.68 -3.13
CA ASN A 94 -2.52 1.36 -3.12
C ASN A 94 -3.03 1.46 -1.67
N LEU A 95 -3.09 2.68 -1.15
CA LEU A 95 -3.63 3.01 0.17
C LEU A 95 -4.84 3.94 0.06
N SER A 96 -5.46 4.03 -1.12
CA SER A 96 -6.61 4.91 -1.34
C SER A 96 -7.80 4.54 -0.45
N ASN A 97 -8.66 5.53 -0.15
CA ASN A 97 -9.85 5.36 0.67
C ASN A 97 -9.58 4.70 2.02
N ASN A 98 -8.60 5.20 2.75
CA ASN A 98 -8.27 4.79 4.12
C ASN A 98 -8.49 5.96 5.10
N LYS A 99 -8.03 5.82 6.34
CA LYS A 99 -8.16 6.84 7.41
C LYS A 99 -6.82 7.50 7.75
N LEU A 100 -5.88 7.54 6.80
CA LEU A 100 -4.57 8.16 7.00
C LEU A 100 -4.74 9.66 7.22
N THR A 101 -4.32 10.14 8.39
CA THR A 101 -4.37 11.56 8.77
C THR A 101 -3.04 12.28 8.56
N SER A 102 -1.95 11.52 8.53
CA SER A 102 -0.61 12.04 8.28
C SER A 102 0.02 11.36 7.08
N PHE A 103 0.81 12.15 6.34
CA PHE A 103 1.45 11.66 5.13
C PHE A 103 2.53 10.62 5.46
N PRO A 104 2.57 9.46 4.76
CA PRO A 104 3.46 8.36 5.10
C PRO A 104 4.89 8.61 4.58
N TRP A 105 5.59 9.59 5.15
CA TRP A 105 6.98 9.96 4.78
C TRP A 105 7.95 8.77 4.84
N LYS A 106 7.67 7.80 5.71
CA LYS A 106 8.49 6.59 5.86
C LYS A 106 8.36 5.66 4.66
N VAL A 107 7.16 5.52 4.09
CA VAL A 107 6.92 4.75 2.87
C VAL A 107 7.60 5.40 1.66
N LEU A 108 7.66 6.73 1.60
CA LEU A 108 8.42 7.42 0.54
C LEU A 108 9.92 7.09 0.52
N ARG A 109 10.50 6.61 1.63
CA ARG A 109 11.89 6.13 1.61
C ARG A 109 12.06 4.91 0.72
N LEU A 110 11.04 4.07 0.55
CA LEU A 110 11.03 3.00 -0.47
C LEU A 110 11.23 3.56 -1.89
N GLY A 111 10.75 4.77 -2.18
CA GLY A 111 11.01 5.43 -3.48
C GLY A 111 12.40 6.08 -3.58
N ARG A 112 13.07 6.38 -2.45
CA ARG A 112 14.44 6.95 -2.43
C ARG A 112 15.53 5.91 -2.55
N THR A 113 15.31 4.73 -1.99
CA THR A 113 16.33 3.67 -1.89
C THR A 113 15.86 2.31 -2.42
N GLY A 114 14.61 2.23 -2.87
CA GLY A 114 13.97 0.99 -3.30
C GLY A 114 13.28 1.14 -4.65
N THR A 115 12.24 0.34 -4.85
CA THR A 115 11.61 0.07 -6.15
C THR A 115 10.24 0.73 -6.33
N LEU A 116 9.74 1.48 -5.35
CA LEU A 116 8.39 2.02 -5.36
C LEU A 116 8.22 3.05 -6.50
N LYS A 117 7.35 2.69 -7.46
CA LYS A 117 7.03 3.48 -8.66
C LYS A 117 5.67 4.14 -8.57
N SER A 118 4.74 3.57 -7.81
CA SER A 118 3.38 4.09 -7.66
C SER A 118 2.89 4.02 -6.22
N LEU A 119 2.37 5.14 -5.73
CA LEU A 119 1.71 5.26 -4.43
C LEU A 119 0.38 6.00 -4.59
N ASP A 120 -0.72 5.36 -4.20
CA ASP A 120 -2.04 5.99 -4.19
C ASP A 120 -2.51 6.25 -2.75
N LEU A 121 -2.81 7.51 -2.45
CA LEU A 121 -3.30 8.00 -1.17
C LEU A 121 -4.64 8.75 -1.30
N ARG A 122 -5.29 8.71 -2.47
CA ARG A 122 -6.58 9.39 -2.69
C ARG A 122 -7.62 8.95 -1.67
N GLY A 123 -8.59 9.80 -1.34
CA GLY A 123 -9.66 9.46 -0.39
C GLY A 123 -9.22 9.26 1.06
N ASN A 124 -8.01 9.68 1.44
CA ASN A 124 -7.58 9.73 2.83
C ASN A 124 -7.73 11.15 3.42
N PRO A 125 -8.09 11.30 4.71
CA PRO A 125 -8.19 12.58 5.39
C PRO A 125 -6.81 13.15 5.77
N LEU A 126 -5.86 13.17 4.83
CA LEU A 126 -4.50 13.63 5.07
C LEU A 126 -4.50 15.15 5.31
N TYR A 127 -3.80 15.59 6.35
CA TYR A 127 -3.55 17.01 6.53
C TYR A 127 -2.68 17.54 5.38
N ARG A 128 -3.03 18.73 4.84
CA ARG A 128 -2.38 19.35 3.66
C ARG A 128 -0.85 19.24 3.76
N ILE A 129 -0.27 18.56 2.80
CA ILE A 129 1.17 18.46 2.61
C ILE A 129 1.62 19.74 1.92
N TYR A 130 2.43 20.57 2.58
CA TYR A 130 3.04 21.72 1.91
C TYR A 130 3.95 21.23 0.78
N HIS A 131 3.82 21.90 -0.37
CA HIS A 131 4.22 21.46 -1.71
C HIS A 131 5.73 21.18 -1.91
N THR A 132 6.58 21.51 -0.94
CA THR A 132 8.04 21.65 -1.09
C THR A 132 8.85 20.36 -0.95
N ALA A 133 8.26 19.25 -0.52
CA ALA A 133 9.01 18.01 -0.26
C ALA A 133 9.07 17.03 -1.44
N PHE A 134 8.45 17.34 -2.59
CA PHE A 134 8.32 16.42 -3.74
C PHE A 134 9.45 16.51 -4.77
N GLY A 135 10.59 17.13 -4.42
CA GLY A 135 11.73 17.27 -5.33
C GLY A 135 12.48 15.95 -5.57
N ARG A 136 12.57 15.54 -6.84
CA ARG A 136 13.34 14.41 -7.41
C ARG A 136 12.89 13.00 -7.01
N PHE A 137 11.72 12.55 -7.49
CA PHE A 137 11.33 11.15 -7.32
C PHE A 137 10.75 10.57 -8.61
N PHE A 138 11.22 9.40 -9.05
CA PHE A 138 10.58 8.59 -10.10
C PHE A 138 9.28 7.92 -9.62
N LEU A 139 8.68 8.44 -8.55
CA LEU A 139 7.46 7.93 -7.93
C LEU A 139 6.25 8.69 -8.49
N ARG A 140 5.28 7.95 -9.00
CA ARG A 140 3.94 8.47 -9.29
C ARG A 140 3.13 8.47 -8.00
N LEU A 141 2.75 9.65 -7.53
CA LEU A 141 1.93 9.83 -6.33
C LEU A 141 0.55 10.35 -6.70
N PHE A 142 -0.48 9.66 -6.23
CA PHE A 142 -1.87 10.10 -6.34
C PHE A 142 -2.36 10.58 -4.98
N TYR A 143 -2.75 11.85 -4.87
CA TYR A 143 -3.26 12.43 -3.63
C TYR A 143 -4.23 13.59 -3.90
N GLY A 144 -5.47 13.50 -3.40
CA GLY A 144 -6.55 14.42 -3.79
C GLY A 144 -6.76 14.39 -5.31
N ASP A 145 -6.89 15.56 -5.92
CA ASP A 145 -6.94 15.73 -7.39
C ASP A 145 -5.54 15.80 -8.04
N ILE A 146 -4.48 15.69 -7.24
CA ILE A 146 -3.10 15.88 -7.70
C ILE A 146 -2.49 14.52 -8.04
N VAL A 147 -2.06 14.39 -9.30
CA VAL A 147 -1.13 13.35 -9.74
C VAL A 147 0.24 13.98 -9.87
N LYS A 148 1.22 13.55 -9.07
CA LYS A 148 2.61 13.94 -9.25
C LYS A 148 3.38 12.81 -9.89
N THR A 149 3.85 13.03 -11.11
CA THR A 149 4.76 12.16 -11.83
C THR A 149 6.19 12.67 -11.71
N GLY A 150 7.16 11.75 -11.62
CA GLY A 150 8.58 12.10 -11.49
C GLY A 150 9.19 12.87 -12.65
N TYR A 151 8.45 12.98 -13.74
CA TYR A 151 8.70 13.87 -14.86
C TYR A 151 7.43 14.70 -15.05
N ASP A 152 7.37 15.89 -14.47
CA ASP A 152 6.65 16.98 -15.10
C ASP A 152 7.38 18.29 -14.80
N VAL A 153 7.92 18.83 -15.89
CA VAL A 153 8.18 20.25 -16.07
C VAL A 153 6.90 20.99 -15.69
N GLU A 154 7.01 22.11 -15.01
CA GLU A 154 5.88 22.93 -14.56
C GLU A 154 4.84 23.18 -15.66
N GLU A 155 3.79 22.36 -15.75
CA GLU A 155 2.52 22.82 -16.31
C GLU A 155 1.68 23.34 -15.16
N THR A 156 1.97 24.59 -14.84
CA THR A 156 1.00 25.48 -14.21
C THR A 156 -0.24 25.51 -15.09
N THR A 157 -1.26 24.77 -14.72
CA THR A 157 -2.61 25.09 -15.20
C THR A 157 -2.98 26.40 -14.54
N LYS A 158 -2.68 27.50 -15.24
CA LYS A 158 -3.32 28.78 -15.04
C LYS A 158 -4.83 28.51 -15.03
N CYS A 159 -5.49 28.71 -13.90
CA CYS A 159 -6.84 29.25 -13.96
C CYS A 159 -6.67 30.67 -14.51
N SER A 160 -6.86 30.82 -15.81
CA SER A 160 -7.04 32.12 -16.47
C SER A 160 -8.50 32.55 -16.31
N ASP A 161 -8.63 33.73 -15.71
CA ASP A 161 -9.72 34.71 -15.59
C ASP A 161 -11.01 34.35 -14.83
#